data_AF-A0A848TFU7-F1
#
_entry.id   AF-A0A848TFU7-F1
#
_cell.length_a   1.000
_cell.length_b   1.000
_cell.length_c   1.000
_cell.angle_alpha   90.00
_cell.angle_beta   90.00
_cell.angle_gamma   90.00
#
_symmetry.space_group_name_H-M   'P 1'
#
loop_
_entity.id
_entity.type
_entity.pdbx_description
1 polymer ?
#
loop_
_entity_poly.entity_id
_entity_poly.type
_entity_poly.pdbx_seq_one_letter_code
_entity_poly.pdbx_strand_id
1 'polypeptide(L)'
;AAAREALDTVAADEALSSEMRDLATLKSVILSSDEVAPEDRIARLSPIAVPGSPYRLLALEQIALAEIETGDTDKALETLTGIAADAGVTQDLRTRVTQLIVALGGEISAG
;
A
#
# COMPACT_ATOMS: atom_id res chain seq x y z
N ALA A 1 11.44 2.42 14.90
CA ALA A 1 11.60 1.48 16.04
C ALA A 1 10.36 1.36 16.98
N ALA A 2 10.24 2.07 18.12
CA ALA A 2 9.26 1.72 19.17
C ALA A 2 7.78 1.71 18.74
N ALA A 3 7.35 2.68 17.92
CA ALA A 3 5.97 2.71 17.40
C ALA A 3 5.66 1.55 16.44
N ARG A 4 6.65 1.15 15.63
CA ARG A 4 6.54 0.00 14.71
C ARG A 4 6.38 -1.30 15.48
N GLU A 5 7.22 -1.53 16.49
CA GLU A 5 7.17 -2.74 17.33
C GLU A 5 5.83 -2.89 18.07
N ALA A 6 5.26 -1.78 18.54
CA ALA A 6 3.92 -1.78 19.13
C ALA A 6 2.85 -2.18 18.10
N LEU A 7 2.95 -1.69 16.86
CA LEU A 7 2.03 -2.06 15.78
C LEU A 7 2.22 -3.51 15.33
N ASP A 8 3.45 -4.02 15.28
CA ASP A 8 3.74 -5.44 14.99
C ASP A 8 3.12 -6.34 16.06
N THR A 9 3.14 -5.92 17.32
CA THR A 9 2.47 -6.64 18.43
C THR A 9 0.95 -6.67 18.22
N VAL A 10 0.34 -5.54 17.85
CA VAL A 10 -1.11 -5.46 17.56
C VAL A 10 -1.47 -6.30 16.34
N ALA A 11 -0.65 -6.28 15.28
CA ALA A 11 -0.87 -7.06 14.07
C ALA A 11 -0.83 -8.58 14.31
N ALA A 12 -0.07 -9.04 15.30
CA ALA A 12 0.03 -10.45 15.67
C ALA A 12 -1.00 -10.91 16.73
N ASP A 13 -1.80 -10.00 17.30
CA ASP A 13 -2.74 -10.33 18.37
C ASP A 13 -4.05 -10.92 17.81
N GLU A 14 -4.16 -12.24 17.89
CA GLU A 14 -5.34 -12.99 17.46
C GLU A 14 -6.61 -12.67 18.27
N ALA A 15 -6.49 -12.08 19.46
CA ALA A 15 -7.64 -11.66 20.26
C ALA A 15 -8.31 -10.39 19.74
N LEU A 16 -7.66 -9.64 18.85
CA LEU A 16 -8.20 -8.44 18.22
C LEU A 16 -9.04 -8.77 16.97
N SER A 17 -9.76 -7.78 16.45
CA SER A 17 -10.48 -7.94 15.18
C SER A 17 -9.49 -7.97 14.00
N SER A 18 -9.87 -8.60 12.89
CA SER A 18 -9.07 -8.60 11.66
C SER A 18 -8.79 -7.19 11.16
N GLU A 19 -9.77 -6.29 11.24
CA GLU A 19 -9.62 -4.91 10.80
C GLU A 19 -8.56 -4.17 11.63
N MET A 20 -8.50 -4.41 12.95
CA MET A 20 -7.49 -3.79 13.80
C MET A 20 -6.08 -4.32 13.47
N ARG A 21 -5.95 -5.63 13.22
CA ARG A 21 -4.67 -6.24 12.80
C ARG A 21 -4.22 -5.75 11.44
N ASP A 22 -5.14 -5.62 10.49
CA ASP A 22 -4.84 -5.15 9.13
C ASP A 22 -4.41 -3.68 9.15
N LEU A 23 -5.09 -2.85 9.94
CA LEU A 23 -4.70 -1.45 10.15
C LEU A 23 -3.31 -1.35 10.78
N ALA A 24 -3.01 -2.21 11.76
CA ALA A 24 -1.70 -2.24 12.40
C ALA A 24 -0.60 -2.68 11.44
N THR A 25 -0.87 -3.69 10.59
CA THR A 25 0.03 -4.15 9.53
C THR A 25 0.34 -3.01 8.56
N LEU A 26 -0.68 -2.32 8.04
CA LEU A 26 -0.51 -1.18 7.14
C LEU A 26 0.35 -0.08 7.77
N LYS A 27 0.03 0.32 9.01
CA LYS A 27 0.77 1.38 9.70
C LYS A 27 2.20 0.98 10.05
N SER A 28 2.43 -0.28 10.41
CA SER A 28 3.77 -0.80 10.68
C SER A 28 4.64 -0.67 9.43
N VAL A 29 4.13 -1.10 8.26
CA VAL A 29 4.85 -1.00 6.99
C VAL A 29 5.13 0.45 6.59
N ILE A 30 4.16 1.36 6.75
CA ILE A 30 4.35 2.80 6.48
C ILE A 30 5.49 3.38 7.34
N LEU A 31 5.59 2.97 8.61
CA LEU A 31 6.63 3.44 9.52
C LEU A 31 7.98 2.73 9.35
N SER A 32 8.04 1.73 8.47
CA SER A 32 9.20 0.87 8.29
C SER A 32 9.79 0.90 6.88
N SER A 33 9.37 1.83 6.01
CA SER A 33 9.84 1.92 4.62
C SER A 33 11.37 1.91 4.53
N ASP A 34 12.02 2.69 5.40
CA ASP A 34 13.49 2.83 5.34
C ASP A 34 14.23 1.72 6.12
N GLU A 35 13.51 0.88 6.87
CA GLU A 35 14.06 -0.18 7.73
C GLU A 35 13.87 -1.59 7.14
N VAL A 36 12.80 -1.80 6.34
CA VAL A 36 12.36 -3.12 5.86
C VAL A 36 12.47 -3.16 4.34
N ALA A 37 13.04 -4.27 3.82
CA ALA A 37 13.22 -4.48 2.39
C ALA A 37 11.89 -4.36 1.62
N PRO A 38 11.87 -3.76 0.43
CA PRO A 38 10.65 -3.58 -0.35
C PRO A 38 9.84 -4.87 -0.55
N GLU A 39 10.53 -5.99 -0.81
CA GLU A 39 9.90 -7.30 -1.04
C GLU A 39 9.18 -7.81 0.20
N ASP A 40 9.76 -7.59 1.38
CA ASP A 40 9.15 -7.94 2.67
C ASP A 40 7.92 -7.07 2.95
N ARG A 41 7.96 -5.79 2.56
CA ARG A 41 6.79 -4.89 2.68
C ARG A 41 5.66 -5.33 1.76
N ILE A 42 5.98 -5.71 0.52
CA ILE A 42 5.00 -6.27 -0.43
C ILE A 42 4.38 -7.55 0.15
N ALA A 43 5.19 -8.46 0.67
CA ALA A 43 4.71 -9.71 1.27
C ALA A 43 3.78 -9.47 2.46
N ARG A 44 4.09 -8.51 3.34
CA ARG A 44 3.25 -8.14 4.50
C ARG A 44 1.93 -7.50 4.09
N LEU A 45 1.90 -6.72 3.02
CA LEU A 45 0.72 -5.99 2.57
C LEU A 45 -0.19 -6.82 1.65
N SER A 46 0.36 -7.81 0.95
CA SER A 46 -0.38 -8.64 -0.02
C SER A 46 -1.67 -9.26 0.55
N PRO A 47 -1.70 -9.80 1.79
CA PRO A 47 -2.92 -10.37 2.39
C PRO A 47 -4.05 -9.35 2.58
N ILE A 48 -3.71 -8.07 2.78
CA ILE A 48 -4.68 -6.99 3.03
C ILE A 48 -4.95 -6.14 1.78
N ALA A 49 -4.30 -6.44 0.66
CA ALA A 49 -4.49 -5.83 -0.65
C ALA A 49 -5.52 -6.59 -1.53
N VAL A 50 -6.34 -7.45 -0.93
CA VAL A 50 -7.35 -8.28 -1.62
C VAL A 50 -8.74 -7.62 -1.65
N PRO A 51 -9.60 -7.95 -2.63
CA PRO A 51 -10.98 -7.45 -2.67
C PRO A 51 -11.75 -7.69 -1.36
N GLY A 52 -12.51 -6.68 -0.92
CA GLY A 52 -13.26 -6.72 0.33
C GLY A 52 -12.48 -6.26 1.57
N SER A 53 -11.14 -6.16 1.51
CA SER A 53 -10.35 -5.57 2.60
C SER A 53 -10.65 -4.07 2.74
N PRO A 54 -10.89 -3.55 3.96
CA PRO A 54 -11.18 -2.14 4.20
C PRO A 54 -10.00 -1.23 3.84
N TYR A 55 -8.77 -1.76 3.85
CA TYR A 55 -7.55 -1.01 3.58
C TYR A 55 -6.91 -1.34 2.23
N ARG A 56 -7.60 -2.11 1.38
CA ARG A 56 -7.07 -2.61 0.10
C ARG A 56 -6.35 -1.53 -0.72
N LEU A 57 -7.01 -0.40 -0.97
CA LEU A 57 -6.46 0.64 -1.84
C LEU A 57 -5.24 1.35 -1.24
N LEU A 58 -5.20 1.48 0.09
CA LEU A 58 -4.04 2.03 0.78
C LEU A 58 -2.88 1.02 0.80
N ALA A 59 -3.17 -0.28 0.97
CA ALA A 59 -2.17 -1.34 0.89
C ALA A 59 -1.56 -1.42 -0.53
N LEU A 60 -2.39 -1.35 -1.57
CA LEU A 60 -1.93 -1.32 -2.97
C LEU A 60 -1.04 -0.10 -3.25
N GLU A 61 -1.36 1.07 -2.69
CA GLU A 61 -0.49 2.23 -2.82
C GLU A 61 0.89 1.99 -2.20
N GLN A 62 0.95 1.43 -1.00
CA GLN A 62 2.23 1.12 -0.34
C GLN A 62 3.00 0.00 -1.07
N ILE A 63 2.29 -0.96 -1.68
CA ILE A 63 2.89 -1.96 -2.58
C ILE A 63 3.51 -1.27 -3.81
N ALA A 64 2.80 -0.35 -4.46
CA ALA A 64 3.34 0.38 -5.61
C ALA A 64 4.61 1.19 -5.24
N LEU A 65 4.65 1.81 -4.06
CA LEU A 65 5.85 2.50 -3.58
C LEU A 65 7.04 1.53 -3.40
N ALA A 66 6.80 0.34 -2.87
CA ALA A 66 7.82 -0.70 -2.78
C ALA A 66 8.25 -1.22 -4.17
N GLU A 67 7.32 -1.38 -5.12
CA GLU A 67 7.62 -1.77 -6.50
C GLU A 67 8.54 -0.73 -7.18
N ILE A 68 8.30 0.56 -6.97
CA ILE A 68 9.19 1.64 -7.44
C ILE A 68 10.61 1.48 -6.87
N GLU A 69 10.73 1.19 -5.58
CA GLU A 69 12.03 1.00 -4.92
C GLU A 69 12.79 -0.24 -5.44
N THR A 70 12.08 -1.28 -5.86
CA THR A 70 12.69 -2.46 -6.52
C THR A 70 13.10 -2.20 -7.98
N GLY A 71 12.70 -1.06 -8.56
CA GLY A 71 12.90 -0.75 -9.97
C GLY A 71 11.84 -1.34 -10.91
N ASP A 72 10.82 -2.01 -10.36
CA ASP A 72 9.69 -2.59 -11.10
C ASP A 72 8.65 -1.52 -11.48
N THR A 73 9.10 -0.48 -12.20
CA THR A 73 8.27 0.68 -12.58
C THR A 73 7.01 0.30 -13.35
N ASP A 74 7.09 -0.70 -14.25
CA ASP A 74 5.93 -1.16 -15.02
C ASP A 74 4.83 -1.73 -14.11
N LYS A 75 5.24 -2.51 -13.10
CA LYS A 75 4.32 -3.10 -12.12
C LYS A 75 3.73 -2.02 -11.22
N ALA A 76 4.54 -1.05 -10.79
CA ALA A 76 4.05 0.10 -10.04
C ALA A 76 3.01 0.90 -10.84
N LEU A 77 3.25 1.15 -12.14
CA LEU A 77 2.30 1.84 -13.02
C LEU A 77 0.99 1.07 -13.18
N GLU A 78 1.04 -0.26 -13.33
CA GLU A 78 -0.14 -1.12 -13.35
C GLU A 78 -0.94 -0.98 -12.04
N THR A 79 -0.27 -1.13 -10.90
CA THR A 79 -0.89 -1.02 -9.57
C THR A 79 -1.53 0.37 -9.37
N LEU A 80 -0.81 1.45 -9.65
CA LEU A 80 -1.29 2.83 -9.47
C LEU A 80 -2.46 3.17 -10.40
N THR A 81 -2.41 2.72 -11.66
CA THR A 81 -3.50 2.91 -12.62
C THR A 81 -4.76 2.17 -12.17
N GLY A 82 -4.58 0.95 -11.65
CA GLY A 82 -5.67 0.19 -11.03
C GLY A 82 -6.33 0.93 -9.88
N ILE A 83 -5.54 1.54 -8.98
CA ILE A 83 -6.08 2.38 -7.88
C ILE A 83 -6.82 3.59 -8.42
N ALA A 84 -6.26 4.30 -9.41
CA ALA A 84 -6.87 5.50 -9.97
C ALA A 84 -8.22 5.23 -10.65
N ALA A 85 -8.38 4.05 -11.27
CA ALA A 85 -9.61 3.62 -11.92
C ALA A 85 -10.65 3.02 -10.96
N ASP A 86 -10.26 2.67 -9.73
CA ASP A 86 -11.13 1.99 -8.78
C ASP A 86 -12.33 2.86 -8.35
N ALA A 87 -13.52 2.28 -8.31
CA ALA A 87 -14.73 2.99 -7.91
C ALA A 87 -14.75 3.40 -6.43
N GLY A 88 -13.96 2.71 -5.59
CA GLY A 88 -13.84 2.98 -4.15
C GLY A 88 -12.73 3.95 -3.77
N VAL A 89 -11.96 4.47 -4.73
CA VAL A 89 -10.85 5.39 -4.45
C VAL A 89 -11.37 6.74 -3.94
N THR A 90 -10.78 7.25 -2.87
CA THR A 90 -11.05 8.60 -2.39
C THR A 90 -10.38 9.64 -3.28
N GLN A 91 -10.89 10.88 -3.29
CA GLN A 91 -10.33 11.96 -4.10
C GLN A 91 -8.85 12.23 -3.76
N ASP A 92 -8.50 12.21 -2.48
CA ASP A 92 -7.13 12.45 -2.01
C ASP A 92 -6.19 11.33 -2.45
N LEU A 93 -6.64 10.06 -2.36
CA LEU A 93 -5.84 8.92 -2.82
C LEU A 93 -5.67 8.96 -4.35
N ARG A 94 -6.74 9.25 -5.10
CA ARG A 94 -6.70 9.40 -6.57
C ARG A 94 -5.69 10.47 -6.98
N THR A 95 -5.69 11.61 -6.30
CA THR A 95 -4.74 12.70 -6.56
C THR A 95 -3.30 12.24 -6.34
N ARG A 96 -3.03 11.55 -5.22
CA ARG A 96 -1.69 11.08 -4.88
C ARG A 96 -1.18 10.02 -5.87
N VAL A 97 -1.98 9.01 -6.21
CA VAL A 97 -1.54 7.99 -7.19
C VAL A 97 -1.38 8.55 -8.60
N THR A 98 -2.19 9.54 -8.99
CA THR A 98 -2.04 10.23 -10.27
C THR A 98 -0.72 10.99 -10.36
N GLN A 99 -0.31 11.65 -9.27
CA GLN A 99 0.98 12.32 -9.20
C GLN A 99 2.14 11.33 -9.31
N LEU A 100 2.03 10.15 -8.69
CA LEU A 100 3.03 9.08 -8.81
C LEU A 100 3.11 8.56 -10.25
N ILE A 101 1.98 8.31 -10.92
CA ILE A 101 1.95 7.89 -12.32
C ILE A 101 2.71 8.87 -13.21
N VAL A 102 2.42 10.18 -13.07
CA VAL A 102 3.10 11.23 -13.84
C VAL A 102 4.60 11.29 -13.53
N ALA A 103 4.99 11.15 -12.26
CA ALA A 103 6.40 11.16 -11.85
C ALA A 103 7.19 9.98 -12.43
N LEU A 104 6.53 8.84 -12.63
CA LEU A 104 7.11 7.64 -13.28
C LEU A 104 7.09 7.72 -14.82
N GLY A 105 6.56 8.80 -15.40
CA GLY A 105 6.48 8.98 -16.86
C GLY A 105 5.28 8.28 -17.52
N GLY A 106 4.30 7.81 -16.72
CA GLY A 106 3.06 7.27 -17.23
C GLY A 106 2.06 8.35 -17.65
N GLU A 107 1.18 8.01 -18.58
CA GLU A 107 0.09 8.89 -19.01
C GLU A 107 -1.23 8.47 -18.35
N ILE A 108 -1.93 9.42 -17.74
CA ILE A 108 -3.34 9.22 -17.36
C ILE A 108 -4.16 9.39 -18.64
N SER A 109 -4.60 8.29 -19.25
CA SER A 109 -5.61 8.39 -20.29
C SER A 109 -6.88 8.95 -19.65
N ALA A 110 -7.16 10.23 -19.89
CA ALA A 110 -8.43 10.84 -19.55
C ALA A 110 -9.50 10.14 -20.39
N GLY A 111 -10.23 9.22 -19.77
CA GLY A 111 -11.46 8.66 -20.33
C GLY A 111 -12.54 9.72 -20.47
#